data_AF-A0A971NTC5-F1
#
_entry.id   AF-A0A971NTC5-F1
#
_cell.length_a   1.000
_cell.length_b   1.000
_cell.length_c   1.000
_cell.angle_alpha   90.00
_cell.angle_beta   90.00
_cell.angle_gamma   90.00
#
_symmetry.space_group_name_H-M   'P 1'
#
loop_
_entity.id
_entity.type
_entity.pdbx_description
1 polymer ?
#
loop_
_entity_poly.entity_id
_entity_poly.type
_entity_poly.pdbx_seq_one_letter_code
_entity_poly.pdbx_strand_id
1 'polypeptide(L)' 'MKIEDIEGIGPVYAKKMIAAGVKTVEGLLKVGATPKGRKELAEKTEISGAL' A
#
# COMPACT_ATOMS: atom_id res chain seq x y z
N MET A 1 0.46 -9.73 -9.80
CA MET A 1 -0.82 -9.85 -9.03
C MET A 1 -1.30 -8.46 -8.65
N LYS A 2 -2.60 -8.16 -8.65
CA LYS A 2 -3.09 -6.82 -8.28
C LYS A 2 -3.14 -6.67 -6.77
N ILE A 3 -3.11 -5.43 -6.29
CA ILE A 3 -3.18 -5.16 -4.85
C ILE A 3 -4.55 -5.46 -4.23
N GLU A 4 -5.60 -5.38 -5.04
CA GLU A 4 -6.98 -5.76 -4.68
C GLU A 4 -7.16 -7.27 -4.48
N ASP A 5 -6.22 -8.08 -4.96
CA ASP A 5 -6.24 -9.54 -4.78
C ASP A 5 -5.65 -9.95 -3.40
N ILE A 6 -5.07 -9.01 -2.65
CA ILE A 6 -4.46 -9.29 -1.34
C ILE A 6 -5.56 -9.35 -0.28
N GLU A 7 -5.64 -10.48 0.44
CA GLU A 7 -6.54 -10.63 1.57
C GLU A 7 -6.29 -9.55 2.64
N GLY A 8 -7.36 -8.87 3.06
CA GLY A 8 -7.30 -7.74 3.99
C GLY A 8 -7.15 -6.36 3.32
N ILE A 9 -6.87 -6.28 2.02
CA ILE A 9 -6.89 -5.01 1.27
C ILE A 9 -8.27 -4.82 0.64
N GLY A 10 -9.17 -4.19 1.40
CA GLY A 10 -10.47 -3.78 0.90
C GLY A 10 -10.40 -2.68 -0.20
N PRO A 11 -11.51 -2.44 -0.93
CA PRO A 11 -11.54 -1.52 -2.07
C PRO A 11 -11.15 -0.07 -1.72
N VAL A 12 -11.40 0.37 -0.47
CA VAL A 12 -10.99 1.69 0.01
C VAL A 12 -9.47 1.79 0.10
N TYR A 13 -8.81 0.79 0.69
CA TYR A 13 -7.35 0.74 0.80
C TYR A 13 -6.69 0.53 -0.57
N ALA A 14 -7.25 -0.34 -1.41
CA ALA A 14 -6.77 -0.53 -2.78
C ALA A 14 -6.76 0.78 -3.57
N LYS A 15 -7.85 1.59 -3.50
CA LYS A 15 -7.91 2.91 -4.16
C LYS A 15 -6.83 3.86 -3.65
N LYS A 16 -6.63 3.94 -2.33
CA LYS A 16 -5.57 4.77 -1.72
C LYS A 16 -4.18 4.34 -2.18
N MET A 17 -3.91 3.04 -2.22
CA MET A 17 -2.62 2.49 -2.68
C MET A 17 -2.39 2.75 -4.17
N ILE A 18 -3.41 2.58 -5.01
CA ILE A 18 -3.35 2.88 -6.44
C ILE A 18 -3.07 4.37 -6.67
N ALA A 19 -3.71 5.26 -5.92
CA ALA A 19 -3.47 6.70 -5.96
C ALA A 19 -2.03 7.06 -5.53
N ALA A 20 -1.46 6.30 -4.57
CA ALA A 20 -0.07 6.40 -4.17
C ALA A 20 0.93 5.75 -5.16
N GLY A 21 0.46 5.23 -6.30
CA GLY A 21 1.27 4.60 -7.34
C GLY A 21 1.54 3.10 -7.13
N VAL A 22 0.94 2.48 -6.12
CA VAL A 22 1.09 1.06 -5.78
C VAL A 22 -0.11 0.28 -6.32
N LYS A 23 0.06 -0.31 -7.51
CA LYS A 23 -1.03 -1.03 -8.22
C LYS A 23 -0.89 -2.56 -8.14
N THR A 24 0.32 -3.03 -7.87
CA THR A 24 0.66 -4.46 -7.92
C THR A 24 1.38 -4.88 -6.65
N VAL A 25 1.36 -6.19 -6.39
CA VAL A 25 2.09 -6.80 -5.27
C VAL A 25 3.58 -6.50 -5.36
N GLU A 26 4.17 -6.56 -6.55
CA GLU A 26 5.58 -6.26 -6.78
C GLU A 26 5.91 -4.79 -6.47
N GLY A 27 4.99 -3.89 -6.83
CA GLY A 27 5.09 -2.47 -6.46
C GLY A 27 5.04 -2.27 -4.94
N LEU A 28 4.15 -2.99 -4.25
CA LEU A 28 4.03 -2.94 -2.80
C LEU A 28 5.30 -3.45 -2.12
N LEU A 29 5.81 -4.62 -2.54
CA LEU A 29 7.04 -5.19 -2.00
C LEU A 29 8.23 -4.26 -2.20
N LYS A 30 8.34 -3.63 -3.37
CA LYS A 30 9.42 -2.68 -3.67
C LYS A 30 9.36 -1.43 -2.79
N VAL A 31 8.18 -0.81 -2.64
CA VAL A 31 8.02 0.39 -1.81
C VAL A 31 8.12 0.06 -0.32
N GLY A 32 7.59 -1.08 0.11
CA GLY A 32 7.58 -1.53 1.51
C GLY A 32 8.87 -2.20 2.00
N ALA A 33 9.85 -2.43 1.11
CA ALA A 33 11.09 -3.16 1.42
C ALA A 33 11.93 -2.49 2.53
N THR A 34 11.80 -1.17 2.71
CA THR A 34 12.57 -0.42 3.70
C THR A 34 11.68 0.22 4.76
N PRO A 35 12.17 0.46 5.99
CA PRO A 35 11.43 1.20 7.00
C PRO A 35 10.99 2.59 6.52
N LYS A 36 11.84 3.27 5.75
CA LYS A 36 11.55 4.57 5.14
C LYS A 36 10.40 4.47 4.15
N GLY A 37 10.47 3.51 3.22
CA GLY A 37 9.42 3.32 2.22
C GLY A 37 8.07 2.93 2.82
N ARG A 38 8.04 2.18 3.94
CA ARG A 38 6.80 1.95 4.70
C ARG A 38 6.22 3.22 5.32
N LYS A 39 7.06 4.10 5.87
CA LYS A 39 6.61 5.41 6.39
C LYS A 39 6.03 6.28 5.27
N GLU A 40 6.75 6.40 4.16
CA GLU A 40 6.29 7.18 3.01
C GLU A 40 4.97 6.63 2.43
N LEU A 41 4.82 5.30 2.38
CA LEU A 41 3.58 4.67 1.94
C LEU A 41 2.43 4.97 2.90
N ALA A 42 2.66 4.89 4.21
CA ALA A 42 1.66 5.22 5.23
C ALA A 42 1.20 6.68 5.13
N GLU A 43 2.14 7.61 4.94
CA GLU A 43 1.85 9.04 4.74
C GLU A 43 1.06 9.28 3.45
N LYS A 44 1.47 8.70 2.32
CA LYS A 44 0.80 8.88 1.02
C LYS A 44 -0.59 8.27 0.95
N THR A 45 -0.81 7.18 1.67
CA THR A 45 -2.10 6.46 1.65
C THR A 45 -3.01 6.85 2.81
N GLU A 46 -2.47 7.60 3.79
CA GLU A 46 -3.10 7.85 5.08
C GLU A 46 -3.55 6.54 5.77
N ILE A 47 -2.80 5.47 5.56
CA ILE A 47 -2.98 4.18 6.21
C ILE A 47 -1.92 4.11 7.29
N SER A 48 -2.24 4.60 8.49
CA SER A 48 -1.39 4.47 9.67
C SER A 48 -1.67 3.15 10.39
N GLY A 49 -0.65 2.60 11.05
CA GLY A 49 -0.78 1.42 11.91
C GLY A 49 -1.46 1.73 13.26
N ALA A 50 -2.55 2.50 13.24
CA ALA A 50 -3.41 2.68 14.40
C ALA A 50 -4.44 1.56 14.37
N LEU A 51 -4.16 0.49 15.11
CA LEU A 51 -5.11 -0.55 15.50
C LEU A 51 -5.39 -0.41 16.99
#